data_AF-A0A1Q8DHX0-F1
#
_entry.id   AF-A0A1Q8DHX0-F1
#
_cell.length_a   1.000
_cell.length_b   1.000
_cell.length_c   1.000
_cell.angle_alpha   90.00
_cell.angle_beta   90.00
_cell.angle_gamma   90.00
#
_symmetry.space_group_name_H-M   'P 1'
#
loop_
_entity.id
_entity.type
_entity.pdbx_description
1 polymer ?
#
loop_
_entity_poly.entity_id
_entity_poly.type
_entity_poly.pdbx_seq_one_letter_code
_entity_poly.pdbx_strand_id
1 'polypeptide(L)' 'GSRTFSSRLLVGTGKYKDMAETGAAIGASEAEIVTVAIRRTNIGQNSNEPNLLDIISPDKYTILPNTAGCFDAETAIRTC' A
#
# COMPACT_ATOMS: atom_id res chain seq x y z
N GLY A 1 2.59 -13.05 13.46
CA GLY A 1 2.06 -11.80 14.04
C GLY A 1 0.89 -12.12 14.94
N SER A 2 0.43 -11.16 15.75
CA SER A 2 -0.69 -11.32 16.70
C SER A 2 -2.08 -11.03 16.11
N ARG A 3 -2.14 -10.54 14.87
CA ARG A 3 -3.39 -10.19 14.18
C ARG A 3 -3.90 -11.35 13.32
N THR A 4 -5.21 -11.50 13.26
CA THR A 4 -5.91 -12.45 12.39
C THR A 4 -6.63 -11.71 11.27
N PHE A 5 -6.66 -12.32 10.09
CA PHE A 5 -7.36 -11.82 8.91
C PHE A 5 -8.26 -12.92 8.36
N SER A 6 -9.44 -12.55 7.90
CA SER A 6 -10.39 -13.48 7.27
C SER A 6 -10.01 -13.72 5.81
N SER A 7 -9.65 -12.64 5.11
CA SER A 7 -9.14 -12.66 3.75
C SER A 7 -7.70 -13.18 3.72
N ARG A 8 -7.43 -14.13 2.82
CA ARG A 8 -6.08 -14.67 2.56
C ARG A 8 -5.43 -14.03 1.32
N LEU A 9 -6.09 -13.03 0.73
CA LEU A 9 -5.60 -12.29 -0.42
C LEU A 9 -4.92 -11.01 0.04
N LEU A 10 -3.64 -10.87 -0.30
CA LEU A 10 -2.87 -9.64 -0.14
C LEU A 10 -2.79 -8.96 -1.50
N VAL A 11 -3.04 -7.65 -1.55
CA VAL A 11 -3.07 -6.89 -2.81
C VAL A 11 -2.01 -5.80 -2.77
N GLY A 12 -1.31 -5.57 -3.90
CA GLY A 12 -0.38 -4.45 -4.07
C GLY A 12 -0.99 -3.34 -4.91
N THR A 13 -0.46 -2.12 -4.81
CA THR A 13 -1.07 -0.92 -5.42
C THR A 13 -0.33 -0.38 -6.65
N GLY A 14 0.81 -0.94 -7.03
CA GLY A 14 1.76 -0.28 -7.93
C GLY A 14 1.52 -0.39 -9.44
N LYS A 15 0.42 -0.99 -9.93
CA LYS A 15 0.23 -1.28 -11.37
C LYS A 15 -1.15 -0.93 -11.93
N TYR A 16 -2.01 -0.27 -11.16
CA TYR A 16 -3.29 0.21 -11.66
C TYR A 16 -3.11 1.47 -12.51
N LYS A 17 -4.07 1.74 -13.39
CA LYS A 17 -4.10 2.90 -14.26
C LYS A 17 -4.20 4.20 -13.47
N ASP A 18 -5.04 4.22 -12.44
CA ASP A 18 -5.27 5.39 -11.59
C ASP A 18 -5.78 5.01 -10.18
N MET A 19 -5.95 6.02 -9.33
CA MET A 19 -6.40 5.84 -7.93
C MET A 19 -7.85 5.35 -7.83
N ALA A 20 -8.72 5.71 -8.79
CA ALA A 20 -10.10 5.26 -8.79
C ALA A 20 -10.17 3.75 -9.06
N GLU A 21 -9.42 3.28 -10.06
CA GLU A 21 -9.28 1.85 -10.35
C GLU A 21 -8.64 1.10 -9.18
N THR A 22 -7.59 1.67 -8.58
CA THR A 22 -6.92 1.05 -7.42
C THR A 22 -7.90 0.83 -6.27
N GLY A 23 -8.67 1.86 -5.90
CA GLY A 23 -9.65 1.79 -4.80
C GLY A 23 -10.77 0.80 -5.10
N ALA A 24 -11.29 0.81 -6.33
CA ALA A 24 -12.33 -0.11 -6.78
C ALA A 24 -11.85 -1.57 -6.77
N ALA A 25 -10.65 -1.83 -7.28
CA ALA A 25 -10.07 -3.18 -7.33
C ALA A 25 -9.82 -3.74 -5.92
N ILE A 26 -9.27 -2.93 -5.01
CA ILE A 26 -9.04 -3.33 -3.62
C ILE A 26 -10.38 -3.58 -2.91
N GLY A 27 -11.36 -2.68 -3.09
CA GLY A 27 -12.70 -2.85 -2.53
C GLY A 27 -13.37 -4.15 -2.99
N ALA A 28 -13.28 -4.47 -4.29
CA ALA A 28 -13.84 -5.69 -4.85
C ALA A 28 -13.09 -6.96 -4.43
N SER A 29 -11.81 -6.86 -4.10
CA SER A 29 -10.98 -8.00 -3.70
C SER A 29 -11.23 -8.50 -2.28
N GLU A 30 -11.91 -7.69 -1.45
CA GLU A 30 -12.08 -7.94 -0.01
C GLU A 30 -10.75 -8.19 0.73
N ALA A 31 -9.63 -7.68 0.19
CA ALA A 31 -8.34 -7.77 0.83
C ALA A 31 -8.30 -6.92 2.09
N GLU A 32 -7.83 -7.51 3.19
CA GLU A 32 -7.64 -6.79 4.46
C GLU A 32 -6.22 -6.22 4.60
N ILE A 33 -5.29 -6.71 3.78
CA ILE A 33 -3.89 -6.31 3.79
C ILE A 33 -3.51 -5.78 2.41
N VAL A 34 -3.04 -4.53 2.38
CA VAL A 34 -2.63 -3.83 1.15
C VAL A 34 -1.15 -3.47 1.25
N THR A 35 -0.37 -3.91 0.27
CA THR A 35 1.07 -3.64 0.23
C THR A 35 1.38 -2.35 -0.52
N VAL A 36 2.32 -1.55 0.01
CA VAL A 36 2.67 -0.24 -0.54
C VAL A 36 4.18 -0.09 -0.67
N ALA A 37 4.64 0.39 -1.83
CA ALA A 37 6.04 0.72 -2.07
C ALA A 37 6.31 2.18 -1.68
N ILE A 38 6.82 2.41 -0.47
CA ILE A 38 6.99 3.74 0.14
C ILE A 38 7.81 4.70 -0.73
N ARG A 39 8.79 4.19 -1.49
CA ARG A 39 9.65 4.99 -2.37
C ARG A 39 9.02 5.38 -3.72
N ARG A 40 7.93 4.73 -4.12
CA ARG A 40 7.34 4.85 -5.47
C ARG A 40 5.93 5.40 -5.46
N THR A 41 5.32 5.53 -4.28
CA THR A 41 3.94 5.98 -4.15
C THR A 41 3.85 7.12 -3.16
N ASN A 42 3.11 8.15 -3.54
CA ASN A 42 2.76 9.22 -2.62
C ASN A 42 1.76 8.68 -1.58
N ILE A 43 2.17 8.71 -0.32
CA ILE A 43 1.38 8.39 0.87
C ILE A 43 1.25 9.61 1.79
N GLY A 44 1.40 10.82 1.23
CA GLY A 44 1.36 12.09 1.96
C GLY A 44 2.71 12.80 2.08
N GLN A 45 3.77 12.28 1.43
CA GLN A 45 5.05 13.00 1.38
C GLN A 45 4.97 14.24 0.47
N ASN A 46 4.09 14.23 -0.54
CA ASN A 46 3.85 15.32 -1.48
C ASN A 46 2.38 15.77 -1.42
N SER A 47 2.12 16.97 -0.89
CA SER A 47 0.75 17.50 -0.72
C SER A 47 0.03 17.83 -2.04
N ASN A 48 0.77 18.01 -3.13
CA ASN A 48 0.24 18.43 -4.43
C ASN A 48 -0.04 17.25 -5.37
N GLU A 49 0.19 16.01 -4.91
CA GLU A 49 0.00 14.79 -5.69
C GLU A 49 -1.11 13.93 -5.05
N PRO A 50 -1.80 13.08 -5.83
CA PRO A 50 -2.76 12.14 -5.27
C PRO A 50 -2.13 11.28 -4.18
N ASN A 51 -2.78 11.20 -3.03
CA ASN A 51 -2.32 10.40 -1.89
C ASN A 51 -3.01 9.04 -1.91
N LEU A 52 -2.22 7.96 -1.94
CA LEU A 52 -2.75 6.61 -1.94
C LEU A 52 -3.57 6.32 -0.67
N LEU A 53 -3.21 6.90 0.49
CA LEU A 53 -3.93 6.65 1.74
C LEU A 53 -5.35 7.22 1.76
N ASP A 54 -5.68 8.13 0.83
CA ASP A 54 -7.05 8.66 0.69
C ASP A 54 -8.01 7.59 0.14
N ILE A 55 -7.51 6.64 -0.65
CA ILE A 55 -8.32 5.52 -1.19
C ILE A 55 -8.20 4.23 -0.36
N ILE A 56 -7.07 4.05 0.33
CA ILE A 56 -6.82 2.90 1.20
C ILE A 56 -6.55 3.36 2.63
N SER A 57 -7.60 3.85 3.29
CA SER A 57 -7.50 4.33 4.67
C SER A 57 -6.94 3.24 5.60
N PRO A 58 -5.95 3.57 6.46
CA PRO A 58 -5.45 2.68 7.52
C PRO A 58 -6.52 2.27 8.54
N ASP A 59 -7.64 2.98 8.61
CA ASP A 59 -8.77 2.62 9.48
C ASP A 59 -9.50 1.36 8.98
N LYS A 60 -9.46 1.12 7.66
CA LYS A 60 -10.13 0.00 7.00
C LYS A 60 -9.17 -1.13 6.63
N TYR A 61 -7.95 -0.80 6.22
CA TYR A 61 -6.99 -1.76 5.71
C TYR A 61 -5.73 -1.80 6.56
N THR A 62 -5.12 -2.98 6.62
CA THR A 62 -3.77 -3.12 7.14
C THR A 62 -2.77 -2.78 6.06
N ILE A 63 -2.09 -1.66 6.24
CA ILE A 63 -1.04 -1.24 5.32
C ILE A 63 0.23 -2.02 5.64
N LEU A 64 0.75 -2.74 4.64
CA LEU A 64 1.99 -3.49 4.73
C LEU A 64 3.06 -2.82 3.85
N PRO A 65 3.92 -1.96 4.42
CA PRO A 65 4.98 -1.35 3.64
C PRO A 65 5.95 -2.41 3.12
N ASN A 66 6.51 -2.18 1.93
CA ASN A 66 7.54 -3.02 1.35
C ASN A 66 8.76 -2.21 0.91
N THR A 67 9.87 -2.91 0.70
CA THR A 67 11.19 -2.34 0.38
C THR A 67 11.43 -2.20 -1.13
N ALA A 68 10.38 -2.16 -1.97
CA ALA A 68 10.55 -2.05 -3.41
C ALA A 68 11.34 -0.78 -3.81
N GLY A 69 12.39 -0.97 -4.60
CA GLY A 69 13.33 0.11 -4.97
C GLY A 69 14.51 0.28 -4.01
N CYS A 70 14.68 -0.59 -3.03
CA CYS A 70 15.91 -0.72 -2.25
C CYS A 70 16.84 -1.76 -2.91
N PHE A 71 18.14 -1.48 -2.92
CA PHE A 71 19.15 -2.35 -3.56
C PHE A 71 20.18 -2.89 -2.56
N ASP A 72 20.13 -2.43 -1.32
CA ASP A 72 20.99 -2.89 -0.22
C ASP A 72 20.20 -2.92 1.09
N ALA A 73 20.79 -3.50 2.13
CA ALA A 73 20.14 -3.63 3.44
C ALA A 73 19.93 -2.26 4.11
N GLU A 74 20.86 -1.32 3.94
CA GLU A 74 20.78 0.00 4.56
C GLU A 74 19.56 0.78 4.05
N THR A 75 19.36 0.80 2.74
CA THR A 75 18.22 1.44 2.08
C THR A 75 16.90 0.74 2.43
N ALA A 76 16.91 -0.59 2.55
CA ALA A 76 15.73 -1.36 2.97
C ALA A 76 15.30 -1.01 4.40
N ILE A 77 16.23 -1.02 5.36
CA ILE A 77 15.97 -0.69 6.78
C ILE A 77 15.52 0.76 6.93
N ARG A 78 16.10 1.71 6.19
CA ARG A 78 15.70 3.12 6.27
C ARG A 78 14.29 3.37 5.72
N THR A 79 13.77 2.49 4.87
CA THR A 79 12.50 2.71 4.16
C THR A 79 11.28 2.24 4.96
N CYS A 80 11.42 1.28 5.89
CA CYS A 80 10.29 0.64 6.59
C CYS A 80 10.52 0.51 8.09
#